data_AF-A0A7C4B657-F1
#
_entry.id   AF-A0A7C4B657-F1
#
_cell.length_a   1.000
_cell.length_b   1.000
_cell.length_c   1.000
_cell.angle_alpha   90.00
_cell.angle_beta   90.00
_cell.angle_gamma   90.00
#
_symmetry.space_group_name_H-M   'P 1'
#
loop_
_entity.id
_entity.type
_entity.pdbx_description
1 polymer ?
#
loop_
_entity_poly.entity_id
_entity_poly.type
_entity_poly.pdbx_seq_one_letter_code
_entity_poly.pdbx_strand_id
1 'polypeptide(L)'
;SRIVPMVTHVDVTDHDVDVIVTEHGWADLRGLSPRERAKEIIEKCSSPEYRDELWSYFDEACRKVGGHIPHILSKAFSFHERLMKTGSMK
;
A
#
# COMPACT_ATOMS: atom_id res chain seq x y z
N SER A 1 10.03 1.91 -4.12
CA SER A 1 9.14 0.84 -3.60
C SER A 1 8.23 0.33 -4.70
N ARG A 2 7.86 -0.97 -4.68
CA ARG A 2 6.81 -1.54 -5.55
C ARG A 2 5.45 -1.66 -4.85
N ILE A 3 5.44 -1.62 -3.51
CA ILE A 3 4.23 -1.45 -2.70
C ILE A 3 4.13 0.03 -2.31
N VAL A 4 2.99 0.65 -2.59
CA VAL A 4 2.77 2.09 -2.42
C VAL A 4 1.43 2.35 -1.73
N PRO A 5 1.24 3.52 -1.09
CA PRO A 5 -0.05 3.88 -0.51
C PRO A 5 -1.21 3.86 -1.51
N MET A 6 -0.97 4.29 -2.75
CA MET A 6 -1.91 4.21 -3.87
C MET A 6 -1.13 4.13 -5.18
N VAL A 7 -1.57 3.25 -6.08
CA VAL A 7 -1.02 3.17 -7.45
C VAL A 7 -1.49 4.38 -8.26
N THR A 8 -0.61 4.95 -9.09
CA THR A 8 -0.95 6.12 -9.94
C THR A 8 -1.90 5.79 -11.08
N HIS A 9 -1.98 4.50 -11.44
CA HIS A 9 -2.84 3.97 -12.47
C HIS A 9 -3.27 2.55 -12.07
N VAL A 10 -4.53 2.21 -12.30
CA VAL A 10 -5.11 0.89 -11.98
C VAL A 10 -5.48 0.22 -13.28
N ASP A 11 -4.73 -0.82 -13.66
CA ASP A 11 -5.11 -1.70 -14.76
C ASP A 11 -5.99 -2.87 -14.28
N VAL A 12 -5.66 -3.39 -13.10
CA VAL A 12 -6.32 -4.55 -12.47
C VAL A 12 -6.81 -4.12 -11.11
N THR A 13 -8.12 -4.26 -10.88
CA THR A 13 -8.72 -3.88 -9.60
C THR A 13 -8.38 -4.89 -8.51
N ASP A 14 -8.61 -4.55 -7.24
CA ASP A 14 -8.39 -5.49 -6.14
C ASP A 14 -9.31 -6.73 -6.23
N HIS A 15 -10.47 -6.60 -6.89
CA HIS A 15 -11.37 -7.71 -7.14
C HIS A 15 -10.77 -8.82 -8.02
N ASP A 16 -9.76 -8.48 -8.83
CA ASP A 16 -9.16 -9.39 -9.82
C ASP A 16 -7.75 -9.87 -9.42
N VAL A 17 -7.33 -9.60 -8.16
CA VAL A 17 -6.02 -10.00 -7.63
C VAL A 17 -6.19 -10.88 -6.39
N ASP A 18 -5.81 -12.15 -6.52
CA ASP A 18 -5.85 -13.13 -5.42
C ASP A 18 -4.56 -13.21 -4.61
N VAL A 19 -3.38 -13.13 -5.26
CA VAL A 19 -2.09 -13.34 -4.61
C VAL A 19 -1.06 -12.34 -5.12
N ILE A 20 -0.25 -11.79 -4.22
CA ILE A 20 0.90 -10.94 -4.55
C ILE A 20 2.18 -11.61 -4.04
N VAL A 21 3.24 -11.60 -4.84
CA VAL A 21 4.54 -12.21 -4.50
C VAL A 21 5.67 -11.21 -4.74
N THR A 22 6.60 -11.11 -3.80
CA THR A 22 7.85 -10.34 -3.91
C THR A 22 9.02 -11.16 -3.38
N GLU A 23 10.24 -10.62 -3.43
CA GLU A 23 11.41 -11.22 -2.80
C GLU A 23 11.31 -11.30 -1.26
N HIS A 24 10.36 -10.58 -0.66
CA HIS A 24 10.17 -10.53 0.79
C HIS A 24 9.13 -11.52 1.31
N GLY A 25 8.33 -12.12 0.42
CA GLY A 25 7.29 -13.08 0.78
C GLY A 25 6.12 -13.07 -0.20
N TRP A 26 4.98 -13.60 0.24
CA TRP A 26 3.75 -13.66 -0.53
C TRP A 26 2.53 -13.36 0.36
N ALA A 27 1.52 -12.73 -0.22
CA ALA A 27 0.28 -12.35 0.42
C ALA A 27 -0.91 -13.05 -0.28
N ASP A 28 -1.67 -13.84 0.47
CA ASP A 28 -2.93 -14.44 0.03
C ASP A 28 -4.07 -13.49 0.36
N LEU A 29 -4.79 -13.01 -0.66
CA LEU A 29 -5.82 -11.98 -0.52
C LEU A 29 -7.23 -12.53 -0.60
N ARG A 30 -7.37 -13.85 -0.80
CA ARG A 30 -8.68 -14.50 -0.97
C ARG A 30 -9.50 -14.39 0.31
N GLY A 31 -10.72 -13.87 0.18
CA GLY A 31 -11.65 -13.71 1.31
C GLY A 31 -11.31 -12.58 2.28
N LEU A 32 -10.27 -11.78 2.01
CA LEU A 32 -9.88 -10.66 2.87
C LEU A 32 -10.58 -9.36 2.48
N SER A 33 -11.02 -8.59 3.48
CA SER A 33 -11.48 -7.21 3.27
C SER A 33 -10.32 -6.28 2.89
N PRO A 34 -10.56 -5.09 2.30
CA PRO A 34 -9.48 -4.18 1.89
C PRO A 34 -8.49 -3.83 3.00
N ARG A 35 -8.96 -3.70 4.25
CA ARG A 35 -8.10 -3.44 5.41
C ARG A 35 -7.24 -4.65 5.75
N GLU A 36 -7.77 -5.87 5.66
CA GLU A 36 -7.00 -7.10 5.90
C GLU A 36 -5.99 -7.33 4.78
N ARG A 37 -6.38 -7.10 3.52
CA ARG A 37 -5.49 -7.12 2.35
C ARG A 37 -4.32 -6.18 2.53
N ALA A 38 -4.57 -4.93 2.94
CA ALA A 38 -3.51 -3.95 3.19
C ALA A 38 -2.50 -4.45 4.23
N LYS A 39 -2.96 -4.98 5.37
CA LYS A 39 -2.08 -5.53 6.41
C LYS A 39 -1.23 -6.69 5.90
N GLU A 40 -1.86 -7.63 5.19
CA GLU A 40 -1.18 -8.80 4.62
C GLU A 40 -0.08 -8.40 3.62
N ILE A 41 -0.39 -7.46 2.72
CA ILE A 41 0.56 -6.95 1.72
C ILE A 41 1.71 -6.17 2.38
N ILE A 42 1.41 -5.30 3.35
CA ILE A 42 2.43 -4.50 4.05
C ILE A 42 3.39 -5.43 4.79
N GLU A 43 2.85 -6.41 5.52
CA GLU A 43 3.67 -7.31 6.33
C GLU A 43 4.54 -8.23 5.46
N LYS A 44 3.93 -8.93 4.50
CA LYS A 44 4.57 -10.04 3.79
C LYS A 44 5.27 -9.66 2.49
N CYS A 45 4.86 -8.58 1.83
CA CYS A 45 5.36 -8.26 0.49
C CYS A 45 6.19 -6.97 0.42
N SER A 46 6.08 -6.09 1.41
CA SER A 46 6.77 -4.80 1.36
C SER A 46 8.25 -4.91 1.71
N SER A 47 9.06 -4.07 1.06
CA SER A 47 10.48 -3.97 1.39
C SER A 47 10.68 -3.42 2.80
N PRO A 48 11.63 -3.96 3.60
CA PRO A 48 11.90 -3.49 4.95
C PRO A 48 12.13 -1.98 5.06
N GLU A 49 12.70 -1.36 4.02
CA GLU A 49 12.98 0.07 3.96
C GLU A 49 11.72 0.95 3.91
N TYR A 50 10.59 0.41 3.41
CA TYR A 50 9.33 1.16 3.23
C TYR A 50 8.18 0.66 4.12
N ARG A 51 8.34 -0.49 4.79
CA ARG A 51 7.28 -1.12 5.60
C ARG A 51 6.74 -0.19 6.68
N ASP A 52 7.63 0.46 7.42
CA ASP A 52 7.24 1.36 8.52
C ASP A 52 6.47 2.59 8.01
N GLU A 53 6.87 3.14 6.86
CA GLU A 53 6.17 4.29 6.26
C GLU A 53 4.78 3.88 5.73
N LEU A 54 4.65 2.68 5.16
CA LEU A 54 3.37 2.13 4.72
C LEU A 54 2.42 1.89 5.89
N TRP A 55 2.91 1.31 6.99
CA TRP A 55 2.13 1.17 8.22
C TRP A 55 1.70 2.52 8.78
N SER A 56 2.62 3.49 8.85
CA SER A 56 2.30 4.85 9.31
C SER A 56 1.21 5.50 8.46
N TYR A 57 1.24 5.35 7.13
CA TYR A 57 0.18 5.85 6.25
C TYR A 57 -1.15 5.14 6.52
N PHE A 58 -1.15 3.81 6.58
CA PHE A 58 -2.36 3.00 6.77
C PHE A 58 -3.04 3.28 8.11
N ASP A 59 -2.27 3.33 9.20
CA ASP A 59 -2.78 3.60 10.54
C ASP A 59 -3.31 5.01 10.68
N GLU A 60 -2.60 6.00 10.10
CA GLU A 60 -3.08 7.38 10.06
C GLU A 60 -4.41 7.47 9.29
N ALA A 61 -4.52 6.80 8.14
CA ALA A 61 -5.74 6.79 7.33
C ALA A 61 -6.91 6.11 8.05
N CYS A 62 -6.67 4.97 8.69
CA CYS A 62 -7.66 4.26 9.50
C CYS A 62 -8.19 5.14 10.64
N ARG A 63 -7.30 5.85 11.34
CA ARG A 63 -7.66 6.68 12.50
C ARG A 63 -8.36 7.98 12.10
N LYS A 64 -7.88 8.67 11.07
CA LYS A 64 -8.38 10.02 10.72
C LYS A 64 -9.58 10.01 9.78
N VAL A 65 -9.59 9.09 8.82
CA VAL A 65 -10.58 9.04 7.74
C VAL A 65 -11.55 7.88 7.94
N GLY A 66 -11.04 6.72 8.36
CA GLY A 66 -11.86 5.52 8.54
C GLY A 66 -12.40 4.98 7.21
N GLY A 67 -13.59 4.36 7.23
CA GLY A 67 -14.24 3.85 6.03
C GLY A 67 -13.74 2.47 5.53
N HIS A 68 -14.33 1.97 4.45
CA HIS A 68 -14.04 0.63 3.94
C HIS A 68 -12.60 0.53 3.38
N ILE A 69 -12.18 1.52 2.59
CA ILE A 69 -10.84 1.64 2.01
C ILE A 69 -10.24 2.98 2.45
N PRO A 70 -9.48 3.02 3.56
CA PRO A 70 -9.01 4.27 4.16
C PRO A 70 -7.86 4.90 3.34
N HIS A 71 -8.02 6.16 2.92
CA HIS A 71 -6.97 6.94 2.24
C HIS A 71 -6.88 8.37 2.77
N ILE A 72 -5.66 8.91 2.84
CA ILE A 72 -5.40 10.34 3.02
C ILE A 72 -5.10 10.92 1.65
N LEU A 73 -6.09 11.55 1.01
CA LEU A 73 -5.99 12.01 -0.38
C LEU A 73 -4.81 12.95 -0.64
N SER A 74 -4.49 13.83 0.31
CA SER A 74 -3.34 14.75 0.21
C SER A 74 -1.97 14.05 0.28
N LYS A 75 -1.92 12.76 0.65
CA LYS A 75 -0.68 11.98 0.79
C LYS A 75 -0.67 10.72 -0.08
N ALA A 76 -1.78 10.36 -0.75
CA ALA A 76 -1.94 9.10 -1.46
C ALA A 76 -0.85 8.86 -2.52
N PHE A 77 -0.37 9.92 -3.18
CA PHE A 77 0.68 9.86 -4.20
C PHE A 77 2.03 10.40 -3.75
N SER A 78 2.23 10.63 -2.45
CA SER A 78 3.44 11.26 -1.89
C SER A 78 4.74 10.52 -2.26
N PHE A 79 4.71 9.20 -2.34
CA PHE A 79 5.87 8.39 -2.74
C PHE A 79 6.31 8.73 -4.17
N HIS A 80 5.35 8.84 -5.09
CA HIS A 80 5.60 9.17 -6.49
C HIS A 80 6.04 10.63 -6.64
N GLU A 81 5.45 11.54 -5.87
CA GLU A 81 5.89 12.93 -5.85
C GLU A 81 7.34 13.09 -5.37
N ARG A 82 7.74 12.38 -4.30
CA ARG A 82 9.15 12.38 -3.84
C ARG A 82 10.07 11.84 -4.92
N LEU A 83 9.71 10.72 -5.56
CA LEU A 83 10.50 10.15 -6.64
C LEU A 83 10.76 11.16 -7.77
N MET A 84 9.73 11.91 -8.20
CA MET A 84 9.89 12.94 -9.22
C MET A 84 10.77 14.11 -8.77
N LYS A 85 10.66 14.53 -7.51
CA LYS A 85 11.35 15.71 -6.98
C LYS A 85 12.81 15.44 -6.58
N THR A 86 13.09 14.25 -6.04
CA THR A 86 14.36 13.93 -5.37
C THR A 86 15.09 12.75 -6.01
N GLY A 87 14.47 12.04 -6.97
CA GLY A 87 15.01 10.81 -7.54
C GLY A 87 14.86 9.58 -6.62
N SER A 88 14.19 9.73 -5.47
CA SER A 88 13.97 8.64 -4.52
C SER A 88 12.55 8.70 -3.96
N MET A 89 11.96 7.52 -3.69
CA MET A 89 10.70 7.45 -2.94
C MET A 89 10.89 7.67 -1.44
N LYS A 90 12.11 7.77 -0.94
CA LYS A 90 12.40 8.09 0.47
C LYS A 90 12.25 9.58 0.73
#